data_AF-A0A1Q7V750-F1
#
_entry.id   AF-A0A1Q7V750-F1
#
_cell.length_a   1.000
_cell.length_b   1.000
_cell.length_c   1.000
_cell.angle_alpha   90.00
_cell.angle_beta   90.00
_cell.angle_gamma   90.00
#
_symmetry.space_group_name_H-M   'P 1'
#
loop_
_entity.id
_entity.type
_entity.pdbx_description
1 polymer ?
#
loop_
_entity_poly.entity_id
_entity_poly.type
_entity_poly.pdbx_seq_one_letter_code
_entity_poly.pdbx_strand_id
1 'polypeptide(L)'
;MSWLNEHASEPIKYRAATEVAQTSSPSSPELSALPYAHRPAIRLAVTQSRDGMWNNSVLSLPGKHASDFANIGTIPAVRRLLEYGWALDSPPLIGARRLLFRLLAEDTDPTFTFELATKVKDEDLVRRTRGIFREAAAATLAQMGYENDPRLRGAARRILERTISFFNSPLGEKPWIRVANAHVIAPEAAPVSVYTLTMLAYMPIFRHEHFSEVERIYDAITQALPRQEIVQLFGKKMIPQPHLVMGDVLPHRNAVDADVPFALFWLETMARLNFLRRNENWMKLFERFVDDRDRNGVWHPHKGMDRPLTMNPWAWSAFPLDDGTGVESKWTDVTFRIGLIGKLLGREIELI
;
A
#
# COMPACT_ATOMS: atom_id res chain seq x y z
N MET A 1 6.73 4.70 -24.14
CA MET A 1 7.35 5.49 -23.04
C MET A 1 7.39 6.99 -23.34
N SER A 2 7.58 7.39 -24.61
CA SER A 2 7.58 8.79 -25.04
C SER A 2 6.35 9.57 -24.57
N TRP A 3 5.15 9.00 -24.72
CA TRP A 3 3.89 9.63 -24.29
C TRP A 3 3.85 10.01 -22.80
N LEU A 4 4.36 9.15 -21.89
CA LEU A 4 4.41 9.49 -20.46
C LEU A 4 5.37 10.65 -20.18
N ASN A 5 6.48 10.75 -20.91
CA ASN A 5 7.41 11.86 -20.76
C ASN A 5 6.81 13.20 -21.23
N GLU A 6 5.87 13.17 -22.17
CA GLU A 6 5.20 14.37 -22.67
C GLU A 6 4.04 14.80 -21.74
N HIS A 7 3.22 13.85 -21.31
CA HIS A 7 1.91 14.15 -20.70
C HIS A 7 1.81 13.97 -19.19
N ALA A 8 2.73 13.23 -18.55
CA ALA A 8 2.61 12.91 -17.13
C ALA A 8 3.18 14.00 -16.20
N SER A 9 2.83 13.96 -14.92
CA SER A 9 3.49 14.75 -13.88
C SER A 9 4.95 14.31 -13.64
N GLU A 10 5.75 15.20 -13.05
CA GLU A 10 7.18 14.97 -12.81
C GLU A 10 7.47 13.67 -12.03
N PRO A 11 6.69 13.28 -11.00
CA PRO A 11 6.85 12.00 -10.33
C PRO A 11 6.67 10.78 -11.24
N ILE A 12 5.67 10.82 -12.12
CA ILE A 12 5.40 9.72 -13.04
C ILE A 12 6.53 9.65 -14.07
N LYS A 13 7.00 10.77 -14.61
CA LYS A 13 8.17 10.81 -15.51
C LYS A 13 9.41 10.21 -14.85
N TYR A 14 9.70 10.63 -13.63
CA TYR A 14 10.83 10.14 -12.84
C TYR A 14 10.77 8.62 -12.66
N ARG A 15 9.63 8.09 -12.22
CA ARG A 15 9.47 6.67 -11.94
C ARG A 15 9.35 5.82 -13.20
N ALA A 16 8.73 6.34 -14.25
CA ALA A 16 8.69 5.66 -15.54
C ALA A 16 10.13 5.47 -16.07
N ALA A 17 10.98 6.50 -15.98
CA ALA A 17 12.38 6.39 -16.39
C ALA A 17 13.23 5.46 -15.50
N THR A 18 13.04 5.49 -14.19
CA THR A 18 13.89 4.74 -13.23
C THR A 18 13.40 3.32 -12.91
N GLU A 19 12.09 3.11 -12.78
CA GLU A 19 11.51 1.83 -12.37
C GLU A 19 11.06 0.97 -13.55
N VAL A 20 10.60 1.58 -14.64
CA VAL A 20 10.04 0.86 -15.79
C VAL A 20 11.07 0.73 -16.91
N ALA A 21 11.48 1.86 -17.49
CA ALA A 21 12.37 1.91 -18.65
C ALA A 21 13.82 1.59 -18.28
N GLN A 22 14.29 2.01 -17.09
CA GLN A 22 15.67 1.87 -16.63
C GLN A 22 16.70 2.44 -17.64
N THR A 23 16.30 3.45 -18.42
CA THR A 23 17.10 4.02 -19.52
C THR A 23 18.13 5.03 -19.04
N SER A 24 17.95 5.56 -17.84
CA SER A 24 18.74 6.66 -17.29
C SER A 24 19.18 6.33 -15.88
N SER A 25 20.42 6.70 -15.52
CA SER A 25 20.86 6.61 -14.13
C SER A 25 19.96 7.50 -13.26
N PRO A 26 19.41 6.98 -12.14
CA PRO A 26 18.64 7.77 -11.18
C PRO A 26 19.41 9.00 -10.65
N SER A 27 20.75 8.96 -10.73
CA SER A 27 21.66 10.03 -10.32
C SER A 27 21.85 11.13 -11.38
N SER A 28 21.21 11.03 -12.54
CA SER A 28 21.21 12.13 -13.52
C SER A 28 20.62 13.41 -12.89
N PRO A 29 21.29 14.57 -12.95
CA PRO A 29 20.80 15.79 -12.34
C PRO A 29 19.41 16.20 -12.83
N GLU A 30 19.15 16.07 -14.13
CA GLU A 30 17.86 16.42 -14.74
C GLU A 30 16.73 15.54 -14.22
N LEU A 31 17.00 14.24 -14.06
CA LEU A 31 16.00 13.27 -13.62
C LEU A 31 15.77 13.37 -12.10
N SER A 32 16.84 13.48 -11.32
CA SER A 32 16.75 13.58 -9.85
C SER A 32 16.10 14.87 -9.35
N ALA A 33 16.05 15.92 -10.18
CA ALA A 33 15.34 17.16 -9.86
C ALA A 33 13.81 17.05 -9.99
N LEU A 34 13.30 16.12 -10.82
CA LEU A 34 11.87 16.02 -11.15
C LEU A 34 10.97 15.85 -9.90
N PRO A 35 11.23 14.90 -8.97
CA PRO A 35 10.42 14.76 -7.76
C PRO A 35 10.31 16.04 -6.91
N TYR A 36 11.36 16.88 -6.94
CA TYR A 36 11.45 18.11 -6.17
C TYR A 36 10.86 19.32 -6.89
N ALA A 37 10.54 19.22 -8.18
CA ALA A 37 9.82 20.25 -8.94
C ALA A 37 8.29 20.12 -8.81
N HIS A 38 7.81 18.97 -8.34
CA HIS A 38 6.38 18.67 -8.25
C HIS A 38 5.72 19.40 -7.06
N ARG A 39 4.86 20.38 -7.35
CA ARG A 39 4.24 21.25 -6.33
C ARG A 39 3.47 20.48 -5.24
N PRO A 40 2.60 19.50 -5.55
CA PRO A 40 1.94 18.71 -4.52
C PRO A 40 2.91 18.00 -3.56
N ALA A 41 4.05 17.52 -4.06
CA ALA A 41 5.04 16.86 -3.21
C ALA A 41 5.71 17.85 -2.25
N ILE A 42 6.10 19.03 -2.75
CA ILE A 42 6.64 20.11 -1.91
C ILE A 42 5.61 20.54 -0.85
N ARG A 43 4.34 20.74 -1.24
CA ARG A 43 3.27 21.10 -0.30
C ARG A 43 3.11 20.06 0.80
N LEU A 44 3.12 18.77 0.45
CA LEU A 44 3.07 17.71 1.45
C LEU A 44 4.30 17.76 2.37
N ALA A 45 5.50 17.91 1.82
CA ALA A 45 6.74 17.97 2.59
C ALA A 45 6.75 19.12 3.62
N VAL A 46 6.32 20.32 3.24
CA VAL A 46 6.33 21.49 4.14
C VAL A 46 5.26 21.47 5.22
N THR A 47 4.27 20.56 5.15
CA THR A 47 3.27 20.39 6.22
C THR A 47 3.75 19.49 7.35
N GLN A 48 4.95 18.91 7.24
CA GLN A 48 5.55 18.11 8.31
C GLN A 48 5.89 18.99 9.52
N SER A 49 5.51 18.53 10.72
CA SER A 49 5.91 19.17 11.97
C SER A 49 7.36 18.86 12.32
N ARG A 50 7.93 19.63 13.26
CA ARG A 50 9.35 19.55 13.66
C ARG A 50 9.76 18.18 14.25
N ASP A 51 8.79 17.43 14.75
CA ASP A 51 8.95 16.06 15.28
C ASP A 51 8.96 14.99 14.16
N GLY A 52 8.85 15.39 12.90
CA GLY A 52 8.84 14.49 11.75
C GLY A 52 7.48 13.89 11.43
N MET A 53 6.41 14.39 12.06
CA MET A 53 5.05 13.89 11.88
C MET A 53 4.21 14.71 10.92
N TRP A 54 3.10 14.13 10.46
CA TRP A 54 2.00 14.87 9.85
C TRP A 54 0.76 14.79 10.74
N ASN A 55 0.19 15.96 11.02
CA ASN A 55 -1.05 16.13 11.77
C ASN A 55 -1.07 15.42 13.15
N ASN A 56 0.09 15.15 13.76
CA ASN A 56 0.21 14.34 14.98
C ASN A 56 -0.61 13.02 14.91
N SER A 57 -0.66 12.42 13.72
CA SER A 57 -1.52 11.28 13.42
C SER A 57 -0.75 10.25 12.57
N VAL A 58 -1.21 9.00 12.56
CA VAL A 58 -0.46 7.88 11.96
C VAL A 58 -1.12 7.42 10.68
N LEU A 59 -2.41 7.10 10.70
CA LEU A 59 -3.14 6.47 9.60
C LEU A 59 -4.22 7.36 8.99
N SER A 60 -4.45 8.55 9.55
CA SER A 60 -5.46 9.48 9.05
C SER A 60 -5.27 9.82 7.56
N LEU A 61 -6.38 9.96 6.85
CA LEU A 61 -6.40 10.38 5.46
C LEU A 61 -7.07 11.73 5.31
N PRO A 62 -6.68 12.51 4.29
CA PRO A 62 -7.39 13.74 3.97
C PRO A 62 -8.84 13.44 3.59
N GLY A 63 -9.74 14.37 3.91
CA GLY A 63 -11.15 14.26 3.52
C GLY A 63 -11.33 14.29 2.00
N LYS A 64 -12.49 13.83 1.51
CA LYS A 64 -12.85 13.71 0.08
C LYS A 64 -12.61 14.96 -0.79
N HIS A 65 -12.56 16.14 -0.17
CA HIS A 65 -12.40 17.44 -0.83
C HIS A 65 -11.16 18.23 -0.35
N ALA A 66 -10.28 17.61 0.44
CA ALA A 66 -9.09 18.27 0.95
C ALA A 66 -8.00 18.28 -0.13
N SER A 67 -8.00 19.31 -0.98
CA SER A 67 -6.95 19.60 -1.98
C SER A 67 -5.57 19.88 -1.38
N ASP A 68 -5.47 19.87 -0.04
CA ASP A 68 -4.37 20.49 0.71
C ASP A 68 -3.64 19.52 1.63
N PHE A 69 -3.84 18.20 1.49
CA PHE A 69 -3.31 17.20 2.41
C PHE A 69 -3.68 17.45 3.88
N ALA A 70 -4.70 18.26 4.12
CA ALA A 70 -5.15 18.61 5.45
C ALA A 70 -5.57 17.34 6.20
N ASN A 71 -5.09 17.23 7.44
CA ASN A 71 -5.31 16.09 8.33
C ASN A 71 -4.67 14.75 7.91
N ILE A 72 -3.75 14.75 6.94
CA ILE A 72 -3.03 13.53 6.57
C ILE A 72 -2.17 13.01 7.73
N GLY A 73 -2.14 11.69 7.89
CA GLY A 73 -1.28 10.99 8.83
C GLY A 73 0.10 10.70 8.29
N THR A 74 1.01 10.39 9.22
CA THR A 74 2.42 10.23 8.91
C THR A 74 2.69 9.09 7.94
N ILE A 75 2.02 7.94 8.07
CA ILE A 75 2.22 6.79 7.18
C ILE A 75 1.77 7.09 5.74
N PRO A 76 0.52 7.53 5.48
CA PRO A 76 0.12 7.86 4.12
C PRO A 76 0.92 9.00 3.52
N ALA A 77 1.37 9.98 4.31
CA ALA A 77 2.23 11.08 3.86
C ALA A 77 3.62 10.59 3.41
N VAL A 78 4.30 9.78 4.24
CA VAL A 78 5.60 9.20 3.90
C VAL A 78 5.49 8.35 2.64
N ARG A 79 4.50 7.45 2.59
CA ARG A 79 4.28 6.60 1.41
C ARG A 79 3.99 7.44 0.18
N ARG A 80 3.21 8.51 0.30
CA ARG A 80 2.93 9.43 -0.82
C ARG A 80 4.19 10.12 -1.34
N LEU A 81 5.09 10.57 -0.46
CA LEU A 81 6.39 11.13 -0.86
C LEU A 81 7.28 10.10 -1.56
N LEU A 82 7.26 8.85 -1.12
CA LEU A 82 7.97 7.74 -1.80
C LEU A 82 7.39 7.50 -3.20
N GLU A 83 6.06 7.48 -3.32
CA GLU A 83 5.40 7.35 -4.62
C GLU A 83 5.64 8.57 -5.52
N TYR A 84 5.94 9.74 -4.95
CA TYR A 84 6.41 10.91 -5.70
C TYR A 84 7.88 10.83 -6.15
N GLY A 85 8.62 9.81 -5.71
CA GLY A 85 10.03 9.61 -6.07
C GLY A 85 11.03 10.39 -5.20
N TRP A 86 10.62 10.88 -4.02
CA TRP A 86 11.55 11.58 -3.12
C TRP A 86 12.64 10.65 -2.61
N ALA A 87 13.88 11.11 -2.63
CA ALA A 87 15.02 10.32 -2.16
C ALA A 87 14.95 10.08 -0.65
N LEU A 88 15.41 8.91 -0.21
CA LEU A 88 15.31 8.45 1.18
C LEU A 88 16.09 9.34 2.18
N ASP A 89 17.10 10.04 1.70
CA ASP A 89 17.93 11.00 2.43
C ASP A 89 17.35 12.42 2.42
N SER A 90 16.19 12.62 1.79
CA SER A 90 15.49 13.91 1.85
C SER A 90 15.05 14.24 3.28
N PRO A 91 15.11 15.52 3.70
CA PRO A 91 14.80 15.91 5.07
C PRO A 91 13.45 15.40 5.61
N PRO A 92 12.34 15.41 4.83
CA PRO A 92 11.07 14.92 5.36
C PRO A 92 11.06 13.42 5.66
N LEU A 93 11.71 12.61 4.82
CA LEU A 93 11.79 11.17 5.00
C LEU A 93 12.75 10.79 6.15
N ILE A 94 13.87 11.51 6.29
CA ILE A 94 14.75 11.38 7.46
C ILE A 94 14.01 11.74 8.75
N GLY A 95 13.23 12.82 8.75
CA GLY A 95 12.46 13.28 9.91
C GLY A 95 11.47 12.23 10.40
N ALA A 96 10.73 11.61 9.49
CA ALA A 96 9.73 10.60 9.83
C ALA A 96 10.34 9.26 10.30
N ARG A 97 11.56 8.95 9.87
CA ARG A 97 12.24 7.66 10.14
C ARG A 97 12.30 7.31 11.61
N ARG A 98 12.58 8.28 12.49
CA ARG A 98 12.69 8.04 13.94
C ARG A 98 11.37 7.52 14.50
N LEU A 99 10.25 8.13 14.12
CA LEU A 99 8.93 7.68 14.55
C LEU A 99 8.63 6.28 14.03
N LEU A 100 8.89 6.00 12.74
CA LEU A 100 8.60 4.70 12.14
C LEU A 100 9.34 3.56 12.86
N PHE A 101 10.63 3.72 13.15
CA PHE A 101 11.37 2.73 13.93
C PHE A 101 10.88 2.63 15.38
N ARG A 102 10.44 3.75 15.98
CA ARG A 102 9.85 3.72 17.33
C ARG A 102 8.52 2.95 17.35
N LEU A 103 7.71 3.05 16.31
CA LEU A 103 6.47 2.25 16.16
C LEU A 103 6.76 0.75 16.04
N LEU A 104 7.94 0.35 15.54
CA LEU A 104 8.36 -1.04 15.54
C LEU A 104 8.63 -1.59 16.94
N ALA A 105 9.09 -0.73 17.85
CA ALA A 105 9.28 -1.13 19.24
C ALA A 105 7.92 -1.51 19.86
N GLU A 106 7.93 -2.49 20.75
CA GLU A 106 6.77 -2.84 21.59
C GLU A 106 6.67 -1.89 22.79
N ASP A 107 6.95 -0.59 22.55
CA ASP A 107 6.89 0.47 23.54
C ASP A 107 5.44 0.67 24.00
N THR A 108 5.25 0.66 25.32
CA THR A 108 3.94 0.84 25.95
C THR A 108 3.64 2.30 26.29
N ASP A 109 4.51 3.24 25.94
CA ASP A 109 4.37 4.68 26.19
C ASP A 109 3.00 5.21 25.69
N PRO A 110 2.14 5.74 26.61
CA PRO A 110 0.80 6.24 26.28
C PRO A 110 0.80 7.34 25.22
N THR A 111 1.89 8.06 25.02
CA THR A 111 1.98 9.12 23.98
C THR A 111 1.89 8.54 22.55
N PHE A 112 2.17 7.25 22.37
CA PHE A 112 2.11 6.54 21.08
C PHE A 112 0.76 5.91 20.76
N THR A 113 -0.31 6.35 21.44
CA THR A 113 -1.69 6.01 21.04
C THR A 113 -2.26 6.97 19.99
N PHE A 114 -1.60 8.11 19.74
CA PHE A 114 -1.94 9.08 18.69
C PHE A 114 -3.44 9.41 18.61
N GLU A 115 -4.07 9.12 17.47
CA GLU A 115 -5.50 9.32 17.17
C GLU A 115 -6.46 8.66 18.19
N LEU A 116 -5.93 7.80 19.07
CA LEU A 116 -6.68 7.11 20.12
C LEU A 116 -6.46 7.66 21.53
N ALA A 117 -5.51 8.57 21.75
CA ALA A 117 -5.22 9.13 23.07
C ALA A 117 -6.48 9.71 23.75
N THR A 118 -7.45 10.18 22.96
CA THR A 118 -8.70 10.79 23.44
C THR A 118 -9.89 9.83 23.50
N LYS A 119 -9.80 8.61 22.96
CA LYS A 119 -10.98 7.77 22.68
C LYS A 119 -11.04 6.43 23.44
N VAL A 120 -9.96 5.97 24.07
CA VAL A 120 -9.87 4.58 24.52
C VAL A 120 -9.38 4.46 25.96
N LYS A 121 -10.22 3.92 26.85
CA LYS A 121 -9.86 3.43 28.20
C LYS A 121 -9.62 1.91 28.25
N ASP A 122 -9.72 1.24 27.10
CA ASP A 122 -9.69 -0.22 26.97
C ASP A 122 -8.29 -0.68 26.50
N GLU A 123 -7.58 -1.42 27.35
CA GLU A 123 -6.21 -1.87 27.10
C GLU A 123 -6.07 -2.75 25.86
N ASP A 124 -7.07 -3.59 25.57
CA ASP A 124 -7.01 -4.50 24.43
C ASP A 124 -7.09 -3.73 23.11
N LEU A 125 -7.91 -2.69 23.07
CA LEU A 125 -8.02 -1.81 21.90
C LEU A 125 -6.73 -0.98 21.68
N VAL A 126 -6.07 -0.55 22.76
CA VAL A 126 -4.75 0.11 22.68
C VAL A 126 -3.70 -0.84 22.11
N ARG A 127 -3.60 -2.06 22.66
CA ARG A 127 -2.65 -3.07 22.20
C ARG A 127 -2.85 -3.38 20.71
N ARG A 128 -4.10 -3.56 20.29
CA ARG A 128 -4.44 -3.88 18.90
C ARG A 128 -4.05 -2.76 17.94
N THR A 129 -4.39 -1.51 18.27
CA THR A 129 -4.12 -0.40 17.36
C THR A 129 -2.62 -0.14 17.23
N ARG A 130 -1.86 -0.31 18.32
CA ARG A 130 -0.39 -0.34 18.24
C ARG A 130 0.11 -1.45 17.31
N GLY A 131 -0.54 -2.61 17.29
CA GLY A 131 -0.30 -3.67 16.31
C GLY A 131 -0.46 -3.18 14.87
N ILE A 132 -1.57 -2.51 14.56
CA ILE A 132 -1.84 -1.96 13.22
C ILE A 132 -0.79 -0.91 12.85
N PHE A 133 -0.47 0.03 13.76
CA PHE A 133 0.58 1.03 13.53
C PHE A 133 1.94 0.40 13.29
N ARG A 134 2.25 -0.70 13.99
CA ARG A 134 3.49 -1.44 13.82
C ARG A 134 3.58 -2.11 12.46
N GLU A 135 2.53 -2.79 12.02
CA GLU A 135 2.48 -3.40 10.69
C GLU A 135 2.57 -2.34 9.59
N ALA A 136 1.85 -1.24 9.74
CA ALA A 136 1.88 -0.15 8.78
C ALA A 136 3.24 0.56 8.73
N ALA A 137 3.90 0.74 9.88
CA ALA A 137 5.27 1.27 9.94
C ALA A 137 6.28 0.29 9.33
N ALA A 138 6.13 -1.02 9.56
CA ALA A 138 6.97 -2.04 8.96
C ALA A 138 6.82 -2.04 7.42
N ALA A 139 5.60 -1.96 6.91
CA ALA A 139 5.33 -1.82 5.48
C ALA A 139 5.97 -0.57 4.88
N THR A 140 5.91 0.56 5.59
CA THR A 140 6.48 1.82 5.14
C THR A 140 8.01 1.77 5.14
N LEU A 141 8.63 1.25 6.20
CA LEU A 141 10.09 1.08 6.27
C LEU A 141 10.61 0.08 5.23
N ALA A 142 9.85 -0.98 4.94
CA ALA A 142 10.15 -1.89 3.84
C ALA A 142 10.13 -1.16 2.49
N GLN A 143 9.08 -0.36 2.22
CA GLN A 143 9.01 0.48 1.01
C GLN A 143 10.16 1.49 0.91
N MET A 144 10.64 1.99 2.06
CA MET A 144 11.84 2.85 2.15
C MET A 144 13.17 2.09 1.98
N GLY A 145 13.17 0.79 1.74
CA GLY A 145 14.39 -0.01 1.52
C GLY A 145 15.14 -0.42 2.78
N TYR A 146 14.52 -0.35 3.97
CA TYR A 146 15.15 -0.76 5.24
C TYR A 146 15.12 -2.28 5.50
N GLU A 147 14.97 -3.12 4.47
CA GLU A 147 14.88 -4.58 4.61
C GLU A 147 16.04 -5.20 5.40
N ASN A 148 17.24 -4.65 5.26
CA ASN A 148 18.44 -5.15 5.96
C ASN A 148 18.56 -4.64 7.41
N ASP A 149 17.69 -3.72 7.85
CA ASP A 149 17.72 -3.22 9.23
C ASP A 149 17.20 -4.31 10.20
N PRO A 150 18.01 -4.73 11.20
CA PRO A 150 17.62 -5.79 12.12
C PRO A 150 16.31 -5.52 12.88
N ARG A 151 15.96 -4.25 13.11
CA ARG A 151 14.73 -3.86 13.81
C ARG A 151 13.51 -4.15 12.94
N LEU A 152 13.59 -3.83 11.63
CA LEU A 152 12.54 -4.16 10.68
C LEU A 152 12.43 -5.68 10.53
N ARG A 153 13.54 -6.39 10.32
CA ARG A 153 13.53 -7.86 10.18
C ARG A 153 12.93 -8.55 11.41
N GLY A 154 13.29 -8.11 12.61
CA GLY A 154 12.74 -8.63 13.85
C GLY A 154 11.22 -8.39 13.95
N ALA A 155 10.74 -7.20 13.58
CA ALA A 155 9.31 -6.90 13.55
C ALA A 155 8.58 -7.73 12.48
N ALA A 156 9.13 -7.83 11.28
CA ALA A 156 8.58 -8.62 10.17
C ALA A 156 8.43 -10.10 10.55
N ARG A 157 9.45 -10.67 11.19
CA ARG A 157 9.40 -12.04 11.72
C ARG A 157 8.28 -12.24 12.73
N ARG A 158 8.12 -11.35 13.71
CA ARG A 158 7.02 -11.44 14.69
C ARG A 158 5.64 -11.27 14.07
N ILE A 159 5.50 -10.43 13.04
CA ILE A 159 4.24 -10.27 12.30
C ILE A 159 3.92 -11.56 11.53
N LEU A 160 4.91 -12.11 10.82
CA LEU A 160 4.77 -13.33 10.04
C LEU A 160 4.46 -14.54 10.93
N GLU A 161 5.24 -14.78 11.99
CA GLU A 161 5.03 -15.88 12.94
C GLU A 161 3.61 -15.87 13.52
N ARG A 162 3.07 -14.70 13.87
CA ARG A 162 1.71 -14.54 14.40
C ARG A 162 0.65 -14.90 13.35
N THR A 163 0.86 -14.46 12.11
CA THR A 163 -0.02 -14.74 10.97
C THR A 163 -0.06 -16.24 10.66
N ILE A 164 1.11 -16.88 10.61
CA ILE A 164 1.24 -18.31 10.32
C ILE A 164 0.71 -19.16 11.48
N SER A 165 0.99 -18.77 12.73
CA SER A 165 0.42 -19.43 13.91
C SER A 165 -1.11 -19.40 13.86
N PHE A 166 -1.71 -18.28 13.46
CA PHE A 166 -3.14 -18.19 13.22
C PHE A 166 -3.63 -19.13 12.11
N PHE A 167 -2.98 -19.14 10.94
CA PHE A 167 -3.36 -20.03 9.83
C PHE A 167 -3.19 -21.53 10.11
N ASN A 168 -2.35 -21.88 11.08
CA ASN A 168 -2.15 -23.26 11.53
C ASN A 168 -3.04 -23.63 12.72
N SER A 169 -3.79 -22.68 13.26
CA SER A 169 -4.73 -22.91 14.35
C SER A 169 -6.12 -23.31 13.83
N PRO A 170 -7.01 -23.86 14.68
CA PRO A 170 -8.41 -24.11 14.31
C PRO A 170 -9.16 -22.84 13.84
N LEU A 171 -8.72 -21.66 14.31
CA LEU A 171 -9.28 -20.38 13.88
C LEU A 171 -8.86 -19.99 12.47
N GLY A 172 -7.78 -20.57 11.93
CA GLY A 172 -7.40 -20.39 10.53
C GLY A 172 -8.44 -20.98 9.57
N GLU A 173 -9.07 -22.09 9.94
CA GLU A 173 -10.15 -22.71 9.16
C GLU A 173 -11.50 -22.05 9.40
N LYS A 174 -11.79 -21.68 10.66
CA LYS A 174 -13.06 -21.06 11.09
C LYS A 174 -12.80 -19.84 11.98
N PRO A 175 -12.45 -18.70 11.40
CA PRO A 175 -12.10 -17.49 12.18
C PRO A 175 -13.30 -16.78 12.80
N TRP A 176 -14.52 -17.11 12.37
CA TRP A 176 -15.75 -16.46 12.85
C TRP A 176 -16.33 -17.17 14.06
N ILE A 177 -16.59 -16.37 15.10
CA ILE A 177 -17.36 -16.75 16.28
C ILE A 177 -18.70 -16.02 16.26
N ARG A 178 -19.74 -16.66 16.82
CA ARG A 178 -21.06 -16.04 16.98
C ARG A 178 -21.11 -15.28 18.29
N VAL A 179 -21.37 -13.98 18.22
CA VAL A 179 -21.52 -13.10 19.40
C VAL A 179 -22.83 -12.36 19.27
N ALA A 180 -23.77 -12.64 20.18
CA ALA A 180 -25.17 -12.23 20.07
C ALA A 180 -25.75 -12.60 18.69
N ASN A 181 -26.12 -11.60 17.90
CA ASN A 181 -26.71 -11.76 16.56
C ASN A 181 -25.73 -11.55 15.40
N ALA A 182 -24.43 -11.35 15.68
CA ALA A 182 -23.42 -11.12 14.66
C ALA A 182 -22.37 -12.24 14.63
N HIS A 183 -21.77 -12.46 13.46
CA HIS A 183 -20.55 -13.25 13.32
C HIS A 183 -19.37 -12.28 13.27
N VAL A 184 -18.41 -12.48 14.17
CA VAL A 184 -17.23 -11.63 14.30
C VAL A 184 -15.98 -12.49 14.31
N ILE A 185 -14.87 -11.91 13.88
CA ILE A 185 -13.55 -12.53 13.97
C ILE A 185 -13.18 -12.68 15.46
N ALA A 186 -12.61 -13.83 15.81
CA ALA A 186 -12.14 -14.09 17.17
C ALA A 186 -11.10 -13.05 17.64
N PRO A 187 -11.10 -12.59 18.91
CA PRO A 187 -10.15 -11.59 19.41
C PRO A 187 -8.67 -11.95 19.19
N GLU A 188 -8.33 -13.23 19.30
CA GLU A 188 -7.00 -13.80 19.16
C GLU A 188 -6.60 -14.08 17.70
N ALA A 189 -7.53 -13.96 16.75
CA ALA A 189 -7.23 -14.16 15.35
C ALA A 189 -6.28 -13.06 14.83
N ALA A 190 -5.28 -13.48 14.08
CA ALA A 190 -4.31 -12.61 13.41
C ALA A 190 -4.23 -12.94 11.91
N PRO A 191 -5.28 -12.68 11.11
CA PRO A 191 -5.22 -12.84 9.67
C PRO A 191 -4.18 -11.90 9.04
N VAL A 192 -3.75 -12.24 7.83
CA VAL A 192 -2.83 -11.38 7.09
C VAL A 192 -3.48 -10.03 6.77
N SER A 193 -2.71 -8.95 6.89
CA SER A 193 -3.16 -7.59 6.57
C SER A 193 -2.57 -7.08 5.26
N VAL A 194 -3.19 -6.04 4.68
CA VAL A 194 -2.63 -5.32 3.52
C VAL A 194 -1.24 -4.74 3.84
N TYR A 195 -1.00 -4.33 5.08
CA TYR A 195 0.32 -3.87 5.53
C TYR A 195 1.34 -5.00 5.54
N THR A 196 0.97 -6.19 6.02
CA THR A 196 1.84 -7.37 5.99
C THR A 196 2.19 -7.75 4.56
N LEU A 197 1.21 -7.77 3.65
CA LEU A 197 1.44 -8.03 2.23
C LEU A 197 2.36 -6.98 1.60
N THR A 198 2.15 -5.69 1.90
CA THR A 198 2.99 -4.59 1.42
C THR A 198 4.43 -4.72 1.96
N MET A 199 4.59 -5.02 3.25
CA MET A 199 5.90 -5.23 3.87
C MET A 199 6.64 -6.35 3.15
N LEU A 200 6.01 -7.51 2.99
CA LEU A 200 6.60 -8.64 2.28
C LEU A 200 6.91 -8.26 0.82
N ALA A 201 6.03 -7.53 0.13
CA ALA A 201 6.22 -7.10 -1.26
C ALA A 201 7.51 -6.28 -1.47
N TYR A 202 7.93 -5.51 -0.47
CA TYR A 202 9.17 -4.71 -0.48
C TYR A 202 10.35 -5.37 0.27
N MET A 203 10.23 -6.62 0.71
CA MET A 203 11.31 -7.37 1.36
C MET A 203 11.62 -8.69 0.63
N PRO A 204 12.17 -8.65 -0.60
CA PRO A 204 12.43 -9.85 -1.40
C PRO A 204 13.39 -10.87 -0.77
N ILE A 205 14.43 -10.41 -0.06
CA ILE A 205 15.41 -11.30 0.59
C ILE A 205 14.73 -12.03 1.76
N PHE A 206 13.99 -11.30 2.59
CA PHE A 206 13.24 -11.84 3.71
C PHE A 206 12.19 -12.87 3.25
N ARG A 207 11.46 -12.59 2.15
CA ARG A 207 10.54 -13.58 1.58
C ARG A 207 11.25 -14.85 1.12
N HIS A 208 12.44 -14.72 0.56
CA HIS A 208 13.22 -15.89 0.12
C HIS A 208 13.61 -16.77 1.31
N GLU A 209 14.00 -16.16 2.44
CA GLU A 209 14.30 -16.87 3.69
C GLU A 209 13.06 -17.54 4.32
N HIS A 210 11.88 -16.97 4.11
CA HIS A 210 10.60 -17.42 4.69
C HIS A 210 9.62 -17.93 3.63
N PHE A 211 10.13 -18.66 2.64
CA PHE A 211 9.34 -19.09 1.48
C PHE A 211 8.08 -19.87 1.87
N SER A 212 8.19 -20.87 2.76
CA SER A 212 7.07 -21.73 3.17
C SER A 212 5.92 -20.95 3.82
N GLU A 213 6.26 -19.97 4.65
CA GLU A 213 5.29 -19.07 5.29
C GLU A 213 4.60 -18.17 4.26
N VAL A 214 5.36 -17.66 3.28
CA VAL A 214 4.82 -16.85 2.19
C VAL A 214 3.89 -17.67 1.30
N GLU A 215 4.20 -18.94 1.02
CA GLU A 215 3.29 -19.86 0.31
C GLU A 215 1.99 -20.08 1.07
N ARG A 216 2.05 -20.24 2.39
CA ARG A 216 0.83 -20.36 3.21
C ARG A 216 -0.04 -19.11 3.16
N ILE A 217 0.57 -17.91 3.06
CA ILE A 217 -0.17 -16.66 2.84
C ILE A 217 -0.86 -16.69 1.47
N TYR A 218 -0.17 -17.12 0.40
CA TYR A 218 -0.75 -17.25 -0.93
C TYR A 218 -2.00 -18.13 -0.92
N ASP A 219 -1.93 -19.31 -0.29
CA ASP A 219 -3.05 -20.23 -0.17
C ASP A 219 -4.25 -19.60 0.55
N ALA A 220 -4.00 -18.73 1.53
CA ALA A 220 -5.06 -18.06 2.29
C ALA A 220 -5.75 -16.93 1.50
N ILE A 221 -4.97 -16.08 0.83
CA ILE A 221 -5.51 -14.88 0.14
C ILE A 221 -6.10 -15.18 -1.24
N THR A 222 -5.93 -16.40 -1.76
CA THR A 222 -6.54 -16.85 -3.01
C THR A 222 -7.88 -17.56 -2.80
N GLN A 223 -8.28 -17.80 -1.55
CA GLN A 223 -9.59 -18.36 -1.24
C GLN A 223 -10.71 -17.36 -1.55
N ALA A 224 -11.92 -17.86 -1.75
CA ALA A 224 -13.08 -17.01 -1.97
C ALA A 224 -13.31 -16.08 -0.76
N LEU A 225 -13.60 -14.80 -1.06
CA LEU A 225 -13.86 -13.82 -0.01
C LEU A 225 -15.08 -14.25 0.84
N PRO A 226 -14.96 -14.24 2.18
CA PRO A 226 -16.06 -14.53 3.08
C PRO A 226 -17.21 -13.52 2.90
N ARG A 227 -18.45 -13.98 3.08
CA ARG A 227 -19.64 -13.11 3.03
C ARG A 227 -19.82 -12.27 4.29
N GLN A 228 -19.21 -12.69 5.40
CA GLN A 228 -19.27 -12.03 6.69
C GLN A 228 -18.45 -10.74 6.65
N GLU A 229 -18.96 -9.69 7.30
CA GLU A 229 -18.19 -8.47 7.49
C GLU A 229 -16.94 -8.73 8.34
N ILE A 230 -15.85 -8.04 7.99
CA ILE A 230 -14.57 -8.15 8.67
C ILE A 230 -14.62 -7.26 9.93
N VAL A 231 -15.31 -7.76 10.95
CA VAL A 231 -15.49 -7.11 12.25
C VAL A 231 -14.89 -8.03 13.31
N GLN A 232 -14.10 -7.48 14.23
CA GLN A 232 -13.44 -8.25 15.28
C GLN A 232 -13.83 -7.72 16.66
N LEU A 233 -13.95 -8.63 17.62
CA LEU A 233 -14.37 -8.31 18.99
C LEU A 233 -13.16 -7.88 19.85
N PHE A 234 -13.29 -6.74 20.55
CA PHE A 234 -12.35 -6.27 21.59
C PHE A 234 -13.11 -6.02 22.87
N GLY A 235 -12.88 -6.84 23.89
CA GLY A 235 -13.71 -6.84 25.10
C GLY A 235 -15.19 -7.00 24.74
N LYS A 236 -15.96 -5.91 24.81
CA LYS A 236 -17.38 -5.87 24.45
C LYS A 236 -17.69 -5.11 23.16
N LYS A 237 -16.67 -4.57 22.47
CA LYS A 237 -16.83 -3.71 21.30
C LYS A 237 -16.55 -4.47 20.02
N MET A 238 -17.47 -4.40 19.07
CA MET A 238 -17.29 -4.88 17.70
C MET A 238 -16.67 -3.78 16.85
N ILE A 239 -15.49 -4.02 16.28
CA ILE A 239 -14.71 -3.00 15.58
C ILE A 239 -14.39 -3.48 14.17
N PRO A 240 -14.74 -2.73 13.11
CA PRO A 240 -14.37 -3.04 11.73
C PRO A 240 -12.85 -3.11 11.55
N GLN A 241 -12.38 -4.08 10.77
CA GLN A 241 -10.97 -4.33 10.50
C GLN A 241 -10.68 -4.36 9.00
N PRO A 242 -10.89 -3.24 8.30
CA PRO A 242 -10.83 -3.22 6.84
C PRO A 242 -9.45 -3.63 6.32
N HIS A 243 -8.38 -3.44 7.09
CA HIS A 243 -7.01 -3.78 6.69
C HIS A 243 -6.72 -5.28 6.60
N LEU A 244 -7.56 -6.15 7.17
CA LEU A 244 -7.38 -7.60 7.10
C LEU A 244 -7.83 -8.14 5.76
N VAL A 245 -7.05 -9.08 5.22
CA VAL A 245 -7.32 -9.77 3.97
C VAL A 245 -7.73 -11.20 4.31
N MET A 246 -9.00 -11.51 4.05
CA MET A 246 -9.61 -12.81 4.39
C MET A 246 -9.87 -13.70 3.16
N GLY A 247 -9.33 -13.33 2.00
CA GLY A 247 -9.52 -14.03 0.73
C GLY A 247 -9.24 -13.10 -0.46
N ASP A 248 -9.64 -13.52 -1.65
CA ASP A 248 -9.43 -12.79 -2.90
C ASP A 248 -10.29 -11.52 -2.93
N VAL A 249 -9.63 -10.37 -2.86
CA VAL A 249 -10.28 -9.05 -2.89
C VAL A 249 -10.64 -8.59 -4.32
N LEU A 250 -10.21 -9.32 -5.35
CA LEU A 250 -10.61 -9.13 -6.75
C LEU A 250 -11.24 -10.41 -7.34
N PRO A 251 -12.35 -10.91 -6.78
CA PRO A 251 -12.86 -12.26 -7.05
C PRO A 251 -13.53 -12.42 -8.43
N HIS A 252 -13.84 -11.33 -9.12
CA HIS A 252 -14.56 -11.38 -10.39
C HIS A 252 -14.13 -10.27 -11.36
N ARG A 253 -14.39 -10.47 -12.66
CA ARG A 253 -13.95 -9.58 -13.76
C ARG A 253 -14.26 -8.09 -13.55
N ASN A 254 -15.41 -7.78 -12.96
CA ASN A 254 -15.87 -6.39 -12.77
C ASN A 254 -15.30 -5.73 -11.50
N ALA A 255 -14.53 -6.45 -10.67
CA ALA A 255 -13.99 -5.90 -9.42
C ALA A 255 -13.00 -4.76 -9.70
N VAL A 256 -12.30 -4.84 -10.83
CA VAL A 256 -11.35 -3.81 -11.26
C VAL A 256 -12.00 -2.48 -11.64
N ASP A 257 -13.28 -2.51 -12.05
CA ASP A 257 -14.00 -1.29 -12.45
C ASP A 257 -14.56 -0.53 -11.24
N ALA A 258 -14.69 -1.19 -10.09
CA ALA A 258 -15.23 -0.58 -8.88
C ALA A 258 -14.26 0.44 -8.25
N ASP A 259 -12.96 0.14 -8.32
CA ASP A 259 -11.88 1.01 -7.86
C ASP A 259 -10.59 0.64 -8.62
N VAL A 260 -10.39 1.27 -9.79
CA VAL A 260 -9.23 1.02 -10.67
C VAL A 260 -7.90 1.23 -9.93
N PRO A 261 -7.69 2.34 -9.18
CA PRO A 261 -6.46 2.51 -8.41
C PRO A 261 -6.20 1.39 -7.39
N PHE A 262 -7.22 0.95 -6.65
CA PHE A 262 -7.07 -0.15 -5.69
C PHE A 262 -6.75 -1.47 -6.41
N ALA A 263 -7.40 -1.75 -7.52
CA ALA A 263 -7.13 -2.96 -8.30
C ALA A 263 -5.68 -2.99 -8.80
N LEU A 264 -5.16 -1.88 -9.33
CA LEU A 264 -3.76 -1.78 -9.74
C LEU A 264 -2.80 -1.88 -8.56
N PHE A 265 -3.10 -1.22 -7.44
CA PHE A 265 -2.31 -1.35 -6.21
C PHE A 265 -2.22 -2.82 -5.74
N TRP A 266 -3.35 -3.54 -5.78
CA TRP A 266 -3.38 -4.96 -5.44
C TRP A 266 -2.56 -5.81 -6.40
N LEU A 267 -2.76 -5.65 -7.71
CA LEU A 267 -2.02 -6.37 -8.74
C LEU A 267 -0.51 -6.10 -8.68
N GLU A 268 -0.10 -4.85 -8.44
CA GLU A 268 1.31 -4.49 -8.20
C GLU A 268 1.88 -5.20 -6.98
N THR A 269 1.14 -5.21 -5.87
CA THR A 269 1.55 -5.93 -4.65
C THR A 269 1.71 -7.42 -4.93
N MET A 270 0.75 -8.04 -5.64
CA MET A 270 0.82 -9.46 -6.02
C MET A 270 1.95 -9.75 -7.00
N ALA A 271 2.28 -8.82 -7.90
CA ALA A 271 3.42 -8.93 -8.82
C ALA A 271 4.74 -8.92 -8.04
N ARG A 272 4.91 -7.97 -7.11
CA ARG A 272 6.09 -7.87 -6.23
C ARG A 272 6.27 -9.11 -5.37
N LEU A 273 5.18 -9.75 -4.94
CA LEU A 273 5.18 -11.00 -4.17
C LEU A 273 5.43 -12.26 -5.03
N ASN A 274 5.54 -12.14 -6.36
CA ASN A 274 5.55 -13.26 -7.32
C ASN A 274 4.27 -14.12 -7.32
N PHE A 275 3.16 -13.60 -6.79
CA PHE A 275 1.87 -14.29 -6.76
C PHE A 275 1.05 -14.06 -8.02
N LEU A 276 1.19 -12.89 -8.65
CA LEU A 276 0.38 -12.50 -9.81
C LEU A 276 0.49 -13.55 -10.94
N ARG A 277 1.71 -13.91 -11.36
CA ARG A 277 1.94 -14.90 -12.44
C ARG A 277 1.31 -16.28 -12.17
N ARG A 278 1.11 -16.63 -10.89
CA ARG A 278 0.60 -17.94 -10.47
C ARG A 278 -0.92 -17.99 -10.40
N ASN A 279 -1.58 -16.84 -10.29
CA ASN A 279 -3.03 -16.74 -10.17
C ASN A 279 -3.64 -16.35 -11.53
N GLU A 280 -4.28 -17.31 -12.20
CA GLU A 280 -4.90 -17.08 -13.52
C GLU A 280 -5.97 -15.99 -13.52
N ASN A 281 -6.75 -15.85 -12.44
CA ASN A 281 -7.79 -14.84 -12.35
C ASN A 281 -7.16 -13.44 -12.31
N TRP A 282 -6.19 -13.22 -11.44
CA TRP A 282 -5.47 -11.94 -11.35
C TRP A 282 -4.69 -11.63 -12.63
N MET A 283 -4.09 -12.64 -13.28
CA MET A 283 -3.48 -12.46 -14.59
C MET A 283 -4.50 -11.99 -15.63
N LYS A 284 -5.67 -12.62 -15.73
CA LYS A 284 -6.73 -12.20 -16.66
C LYS A 284 -7.21 -10.77 -16.39
N LEU A 285 -7.27 -10.36 -15.11
CA LEU A 285 -7.58 -8.98 -14.73
C LEU A 285 -6.49 -8.00 -15.17
N PHE A 286 -5.22 -8.38 -15.02
CA PHE A 286 -4.10 -7.58 -15.49
C PHE A 286 -4.07 -7.48 -17.03
N GLU A 287 -4.27 -8.59 -17.75
CA GLU A 287 -4.32 -8.58 -19.22
C GLU A 287 -5.44 -7.70 -19.74
N ARG A 288 -6.59 -7.63 -19.05
CA ARG A 288 -7.62 -6.67 -19.40
C ARG A 288 -7.09 -5.23 -19.40
N PHE A 289 -6.35 -4.81 -18.38
CA PHE A 289 -5.73 -3.49 -18.39
C PHE A 289 -4.72 -3.30 -19.54
N VAL A 290 -4.03 -4.37 -19.94
CA VAL A 290 -3.08 -4.36 -21.06
C VAL A 290 -3.81 -4.25 -22.41
N ASP A 291 -4.96 -4.91 -22.56
CA ASP A 291 -5.79 -4.92 -23.76
C ASP A 291 -6.54 -3.58 -23.96
N ASP A 292 -6.82 -2.87 -22.86
CA ASP A 292 -7.47 -1.55 -22.86
C ASP A 292 -6.53 -0.41 -23.34
N ARG A 293 -5.31 -0.74 -23.77
CA ARG A 293 -4.36 0.21 -24.31
C ARG A 293 -4.60 0.47 -25.79
N ASP A 294 -4.42 1.71 -26.21
CA ASP A 294 -4.40 2.06 -27.62
C ASP A 294 -3.09 1.62 -28.32
N ARG A 295 -2.99 1.93 -29.62
CA ARG A 295 -1.81 1.63 -30.44
C ARG A 295 -0.51 2.30 -29.96
N ASN A 296 -0.60 3.34 -29.13
CA ASN A 296 0.55 4.03 -28.54
C ASN A 296 0.89 3.48 -27.15
N GLY A 297 0.18 2.43 -26.70
CA GLY A 297 0.36 1.82 -25.40
C GLY A 297 -0.27 2.62 -24.25
N VAL A 298 -1.15 3.58 -24.55
CA VAL A 298 -1.82 4.42 -23.56
C VAL A 298 -3.12 3.75 -23.15
N TRP A 299 -3.34 3.57 -21.84
CA TRP A 299 -4.58 3.01 -21.35
C TRP A 299 -5.73 4.01 -21.45
N HIS A 300 -6.89 3.57 -21.94
CA HIS A 300 -8.12 4.37 -21.92
C HIS A 300 -9.26 3.57 -21.30
N PRO A 301 -10.15 4.20 -20.52
CA PRO A 301 -11.28 3.49 -19.93
C PRO A 301 -12.31 3.10 -21.00
N HIS A 302 -12.85 1.88 -20.90
CA HIS A 302 -13.90 1.37 -21.78
C HIS A 302 -15.24 2.12 -21.74
N LYS A 303 -15.51 2.82 -20.64
CA LYS A 303 -16.72 3.62 -20.40
C LYS A 303 -16.24 5.03 -20.11
N GLY A 304 -17.04 6.07 -20.38
CA GLY A 304 -16.70 7.50 -20.19
C GLY A 304 -16.43 7.93 -18.74
N MET A 305 -15.66 7.13 -18.01
CA MET A 305 -15.04 7.36 -16.72
C MET A 305 -14.13 8.57 -16.86
N ASP A 306 -14.18 9.44 -15.86
CA ASP A 306 -13.23 10.54 -15.74
C ASP A 306 -11.90 10.01 -15.16
N ARG A 307 -11.01 10.89 -14.68
CA ARG A 307 -9.78 10.47 -13.97
C ARG A 307 -10.09 9.43 -12.88
N PRO A 308 -9.44 8.26 -12.87
CA PRO A 308 -9.62 7.27 -11.80
C PRO A 308 -9.18 7.81 -10.44
N LEU A 309 -10.07 7.74 -9.46
CA LEU A 309 -9.83 8.17 -8.08
C LEU A 309 -10.14 7.02 -7.12
N THR A 310 -9.56 7.07 -5.93
CA THR A 310 -9.81 6.07 -4.89
C THR A 310 -10.05 6.72 -3.54
N MET A 311 -10.99 6.14 -2.81
CA MET A 311 -11.19 6.38 -1.38
C MET A 311 -10.58 5.26 -0.54
N ASN A 312 -10.00 4.25 -1.18
CA ASN A 312 -9.40 3.14 -0.49
C ASN A 312 -8.12 3.60 0.22
N PRO A 313 -8.03 3.40 1.56
CA PRO A 313 -6.93 3.96 2.34
C PRO A 313 -5.56 3.38 1.99
N TRP A 314 -5.51 2.20 1.36
CA TRP A 314 -4.26 1.53 1.01
C TRP A 314 -3.71 1.95 -0.34
N ALA A 315 -4.60 2.30 -1.27
CA ALA A 315 -4.23 2.78 -2.60
C ALA A 315 -4.06 4.30 -2.67
N TRP A 316 -4.61 5.04 -1.70
CA TRP A 316 -4.60 6.51 -1.68
C TRP A 316 -3.19 7.11 -1.85
N SER A 317 -2.17 6.57 -1.18
CA SER A 317 -0.81 7.10 -1.33
C SER A 317 -0.23 6.89 -2.73
N ALA A 318 -0.73 5.93 -3.49
CA ALA A 318 -0.23 5.57 -4.81
C ALA A 318 -0.97 6.27 -5.97
N PHE A 319 -2.13 6.92 -5.71
CA PHE A 319 -2.99 7.49 -6.75
C PHE A 319 -3.83 8.69 -6.30
N PRO A 320 -4.20 9.62 -7.20
CA PRO A 320 -3.52 9.90 -8.47
C PRO A 320 -2.21 10.65 -8.18
N LEU A 321 -1.08 10.28 -8.76
CA LEU A 321 0.17 11.04 -8.67
C LEU A 321 0.19 12.21 -9.65
N ASP A 322 -0.63 12.15 -10.69
CA ASP A 322 -0.79 13.22 -11.65
C ASP A 322 -1.77 14.30 -11.16
N ASP A 323 -1.34 15.56 -11.20
CA ASP A 323 -2.15 16.73 -10.86
C ASP A 323 -2.50 17.59 -12.08
N GLY A 324 -2.13 17.15 -13.29
CA GLY A 324 -2.43 17.83 -14.55
C GLY A 324 -3.93 17.93 -14.80
N THR A 325 -4.32 18.94 -15.57
CA THR A 325 -5.72 19.24 -15.92
C THR A 325 -6.08 18.87 -17.37
N GLY A 326 -5.09 18.38 -18.13
CA GLY A 326 -5.29 17.94 -19.52
C GLY A 326 -6.12 16.67 -19.62
N VAL A 327 -6.60 16.36 -20.83
CA VAL A 327 -7.32 15.09 -21.08
C VAL A 327 -6.37 13.90 -20.94
N GLU A 328 -5.18 13.99 -21.52
CA GLU A 328 -4.15 12.95 -21.48
C GLU A 328 -3.66 12.66 -20.06
N SER A 329 -3.56 13.68 -19.20
CA SER A 329 -3.06 13.54 -17.82
C SER A 329 -3.99 12.71 -16.93
N LYS A 330 -5.22 12.43 -17.37
CA LYS A 330 -6.15 11.55 -16.65
C LYS A 330 -5.72 10.09 -16.66
N TRP A 331 -4.93 9.69 -17.65
CA TRP A 331 -4.58 8.29 -17.93
C TRP A 331 -3.15 7.92 -17.57
N THR A 332 -2.33 8.90 -17.21
CA THR A 332 -0.89 8.75 -16.98
C THR A 332 -0.59 7.80 -15.81
N ASP A 333 -1.30 7.97 -14.68
CA ASP A 333 -1.19 7.10 -13.51
C ASP A 333 -1.43 5.62 -13.82
N VAL A 334 -2.55 5.33 -14.52
CA VAL A 334 -2.94 3.96 -14.88
C VAL A 334 -1.97 3.37 -15.89
N THR A 335 -1.63 4.14 -16.93
CA THR A 335 -0.66 3.73 -17.97
C THR A 335 0.70 3.41 -17.36
N PHE A 336 1.21 4.27 -16.48
CA PHE A 336 2.47 4.04 -15.76
C PHE A 336 2.43 2.75 -14.93
N ARG A 337 1.35 2.53 -14.18
CA ARG A 337 1.23 1.36 -13.28
C ARG A 337 1.09 0.06 -14.04
N ILE A 338 0.42 0.06 -15.17
CA ILE A 338 0.40 -1.11 -16.07
C ILE A 338 1.81 -1.44 -16.53
N GLY A 339 2.59 -0.43 -16.95
CA GLY A 339 3.99 -0.60 -17.33
C GLY A 339 4.86 -1.14 -16.17
N LEU A 340 4.69 -0.60 -14.96
CA LEU A 340 5.40 -1.06 -13.76
C LEU A 340 5.08 -2.52 -13.42
N ILE A 341 3.80 -2.90 -13.42
CA ILE A 341 3.40 -4.30 -13.20
C ILE A 341 3.96 -5.21 -14.30
N GLY A 342 3.90 -4.78 -15.56
CA GLY A 342 4.50 -5.49 -16.69
C GLY A 342 6.00 -5.73 -16.50
N LYS A 343 6.74 -4.72 -16.07
CA LYS A 343 8.17 -4.83 -15.75
C LYS A 343 8.44 -5.79 -14.59
N LEU A 344 7.64 -5.73 -13.53
CA LEU A 344 7.73 -6.68 -12.40
C LEU A 344 7.45 -8.12 -12.82
N LEU A 345 6.58 -8.32 -13.81
CA LEU A 345 6.33 -9.62 -14.44
C LEU A 345 7.42 -10.03 -15.43
N GLY A 346 8.45 -9.22 -15.67
CA GLY A 346 9.53 -9.49 -16.60
C GLY A 346 9.12 -9.36 -18.08
N ARG A 347 8.05 -8.61 -18.39
CA ARG A 347 7.70 -8.28 -19.77
C ARG A 347 8.68 -7.27 -20.35
N GLU A 348 8.95 -7.40 -21.64
CA GLU A 348 9.68 -6.38 -22.38
C GLU A 348 8.86 -5.08 -22.43
N ILE A 349 9.52 -3.94 -22.22
CA ILE A 349 8.87 -2.63 -22.28
C ILE A 349 9.35 -1.94 -23.55
N GLU A 350 8.43 -1.71 -24.47
CA GLU A 350 8.70 -0.99 -25.71
C GLU A 350 8.89 0.51 -25.42
N LEU A 351 10.09 0.99 -25.74
CA LEU A 351 10.46 2.40 -25.66
C LEU A 351 10.05 3.13 -26.94
N ILE A 352 8.77 3.01 -27.32
CA ILE A 352 8.18 3.83 -28.39
C ILE A 352 7.95 5.24 -27.85
#